data_AF-A0AAE1IZI0-F1
#
_entry.id   AF-A0AAE1IZI0-F1
#
_cell.length_a   1.000
_cell.length_b   1.000
_cell.length_c   1.000
_cell.angle_alpha   90.00
_cell.angle_beta   90.00
_cell.angle_gamma   90.00
#
_symmetry.space_group_name_H-M   'P 1'
#
loop_
_entity.id
_entity.type
_entity.pdbx_description
1 polymer ?
#
loop_
_entity_poly.entity_id
_entity_poly.type
_entity_poly.pdbx_seq_one_letter_code
_entity_poly.pdbx_strand_id
1 'polypeptide(L)'
;MAKSHVLVFPYPAQGHILALLDLTHQLALRGLSITVVVTPKNLSLLHPLLRAHPVAVQTLILPFPSHPKIPPGVENVRGLGIAGNYSMINALSKLQDPIIQ
;
A
#
# COMPACT_ATOMS: atom_id res chain seq x y z
N MET A 1 9.54 13.49 -23.81
CA MET A 1 8.09 13.37 -23.53
C MET A 1 7.90 13.12 -22.04
N ALA A 2 6.90 13.72 -21.40
CA ALA A 2 6.63 13.48 -19.98
C ALA A 2 6.12 12.04 -19.79
N LYS A 3 6.71 11.31 -18.84
CA LYS A 3 6.32 9.93 -18.51
C LYS A 3 5.07 9.98 -17.61
N SER A 4 4.03 9.23 -17.97
CA SER A 4 2.83 9.14 -17.12
C SER A 4 3.17 8.50 -15.77
N HIS A 5 2.61 9.06 -14.70
CA HIS A 5 2.83 8.59 -13.34
C HIS A 5 1.53 8.09 -12.71
N VAL A 6 1.57 6.91 -12.08
CA VAL A 6 0.42 6.29 -11.41
C VAL A 6 0.69 6.18 -9.92
N LEU A 7 -0.29 6.60 -9.10
CA LEU A 7 -0.32 6.32 -7.67
C LEU A 7 -1.19 5.08 -7.44
N VAL A 8 -0.59 4.00 -6.93
CA VAL A 8 -1.30 2.76 -6.58
C VAL A 8 -1.53 2.77 -5.08
N PHE A 9 -2.80 2.66 -4.66
CA PHE A 9 -3.17 2.61 -3.25
C PHE A 9 -3.94 1.32 -2.95
N PRO A 10 -3.23 0.23 -2.59
CA PRO A 10 -3.84 -1.06 -2.34
C PRO A 10 -4.54 -1.12 -0.98
N TYR A 11 -5.69 -1.79 -0.94
CA TYR A 11 -6.34 -2.16 0.31
C TYR A 11 -5.53 -3.25 1.03
N PRO A 12 -5.24 -3.14 2.34
CA PRO A 12 -4.34 -4.06 3.05
C PRO A 12 -5.04 -5.38 3.44
N ALA A 13 -5.45 -6.14 2.43
CA ALA A 13 -5.93 -7.51 2.50
C ALA A 13 -5.28 -8.31 1.38
N GLN A 14 -4.88 -9.57 1.64
CA GLN A 14 -4.09 -10.35 0.66
C GLN A 14 -4.76 -10.47 -0.72
N GLY A 15 -6.07 -10.73 -0.77
CA GLY A 15 -6.81 -10.83 -2.02
C GLY A 15 -6.88 -9.53 -2.84
N HIS A 16 -6.56 -8.38 -2.24
CA HIS A 16 -6.54 -7.08 -2.90
C HIS A 16 -5.11 -6.64 -3.22
N ILE A 17 -4.22 -6.65 -2.22
CA ILE A 17 -2.85 -6.14 -2.39
C ILE A 17 -2.07 -6.92 -3.44
N LEU A 18 -2.13 -8.26 -3.43
CA LEU A 18 -1.35 -9.08 -4.37
C LEU A 18 -1.79 -8.83 -5.82
N ALA A 19 -3.10 -8.82 -6.09
CA ALA A 19 -3.64 -8.54 -7.41
C ALA A 19 -3.24 -7.13 -7.91
N LEU A 20 -3.23 -6.13 -7.04
CA LEU A 20 -2.78 -4.78 -7.40
C LEU A 20 -1.27 -4.70 -7.64
N LEU A 21 -0.45 -5.49 -6.94
CA LEU A 21 0.99 -5.57 -7.21
C LEU A 21 1.28 -6.25 -8.56
N ASP A 22 0.52 -7.27 -8.94
CA ASP A 22 0.61 -7.89 -10.27
C ASP A 22 0.23 -6.89 -11.38
N LEU A 23 -0.86 -6.14 -11.19
CA LEU A 23 -1.22 -5.05 -12.09
C LEU A 23 -0.11 -3.98 -12.16
N THR A 24 0.48 -3.63 -11.01
CA THR A 24 1.57 -2.67 -10.93
C THR A 24 2.78 -3.14 -11.73
N HIS A 25 3.13 -4.42 -11.66
CA HIS A 25 4.19 -5.01 -12.47
C HIS A 25 3.89 -4.85 -13.97
N GLN A 26 2.65 -5.11 -14.40
CA GLN A 26 2.22 -4.95 -15.78
C GLN A 26 2.27 -3.51 -16.28
N LEU A 27 1.94 -2.54 -15.41
CA LEU A 27 2.05 -1.11 -15.72
C LEU A 27 3.52 -0.67 -15.83
N ALA A 28 4.40 -1.16 -14.94
CA ALA A 28 5.82 -0.85 -14.98
C ALA A 28 6.48 -1.35 -16.28
N LEU A 29 6.13 -2.56 -16.75
CA LEU A 29 6.59 -3.11 -18.04
C LEU A 29 6.19 -2.24 -19.25
N ARG A 30 5.11 -1.46 -19.14
CA ARG A 30 4.65 -0.53 -20.19
C ARG A 30 5.33 0.84 -20.12
N GLY A 31 6.36 0.97 -19.28
CA GLY A 31 7.14 2.20 -19.16
C GLY A 31 6.42 3.29 -18.38
N LEU A 32 5.54 2.96 -17.44
CA LEU A 32 4.97 3.92 -16.49
C LEU A 32 5.89 4.13 -15.29
N SER A 33 5.83 5.30 -14.65
CA SER A 33 6.39 5.50 -13.32
C SER A 33 5.30 5.30 -12.29
N ILE A 34 5.63 4.67 -11.16
CA ILE A 34 4.63 4.23 -10.20
C ILE A 34 5.10 4.51 -8.78
N THR A 35 4.21 5.07 -7.98
CA THR A 35 4.36 5.11 -6.52
C THR A 35 3.30 4.21 -5.90
N VAL A 36 3.70 3.28 -5.03
CA VAL A 36 2.78 2.43 -4.27
C VAL A 36 2.69 2.96 -2.84
N VAL A 37 1.48 3.32 -2.41
CA VAL A 37 1.20 3.70 -1.01
C VAL A 37 1.15 2.44 -0.17
N VAL A 38 1.86 2.43 0.96
CA VAL A 38 1.92 1.27 1.85
C VAL A 38 2.11 1.71 3.29
N THR A 39 1.72 0.86 4.24
CA THR A 39 2.00 1.06 5.67
C THR A 39 3.18 0.18 6.10
N PRO A 40 3.90 0.51 7.19
CA PRO A 40 5.16 -0.16 7.56
C PRO A 40 5.08 -1.69 7.63
N LYS A 41 3.99 -2.26 8.15
CA LYS A 41 3.84 -3.72 8.31
C LYS A 41 3.46 -4.44 7.01
N ASN A 42 3.08 -3.72 5.96
CA ASN A 42 2.80 -4.28 4.64
C ASN A 42 3.97 -4.10 3.65
N LEU A 43 5.00 -3.32 4.00
CA LEU A 43 6.11 -2.96 3.10
C LEU A 43 6.85 -4.17 2.51
N SER A 44 7.06 -5.21 3.31
CA SER A 44 7.80 -6.41 2.87
C SER A 44 7.13 -7.14 1.70
N LEU A 45 5.81 -6.98 1.52
CA LEU A 45 5.05 -7.54 0.40
C LEU A 45 5.47 -6.92 -0.95
N LEU A 46 6.01 -5.70 -0.94
CA LEU A 46 6.44 -4.98 -2.14
C LEU A 46 7.88 -5.34 -2.56
N HIS A 47 8.67 -6.02 -1.72
CA HIS A 47 10.07 -6.33 -2.03
C HIS A 47 10.30 -6.99 -3.39
N PRO A 48 9.51 -8.00 -3.82
CA PRO A 48 9.69 -8.61 -5.13
C PRO A 48 9.47 -7.60 -6.27
N LEU A 49 8.45 -6.75 -6.16
CA LEU A 49 8.12 -5.73 -7.15
C LEU A 49 9.21 -4.66 -7.24
N LEU A 50 9.72 -4.18 -6.10
CA LEU A 50 10.80 -3.19 -6.05
C LEU A 50 12.11 -3.74 -6.63
N ARG A 51 12.41 -5.02 -6.41
CA ARG A 51 13.57 -5.69 -7.03
C ARG A 51 13.41 -5.85 -8.54
N ALA A 52 12.20 -6.13 -9.01
CA ALA A 52 11.93 -6.26 -10.44
C ALA A 52 11.98 -4.92 -11.19
N HIS A 53 11.61 -3.82 -10.51
CA HIS A 53 11.45 -2.49 -11.11
C HIS A 53 12.11 -1.36 -10.31
N PRO A 54 13.43 -1.41 -10.06
CA PRO A 54 14.11 -0.51 -9.10
C PRO A 54 14.10 0.97 -9.49
N VAL A 55 13.85 1.30 -10.76
CA VAL A 55 13.79 2.68 -11.27
C VAL A 55 12.35 3.14 -11.53
N ALA A 56 11.44 2.19 -11.82
CA ALA A 56 10.07 2.51 -12.22
C ALA A 56 9.07 2.52 -11.07
N VAL A 57 9.34 1.76 -9.99
CA VAL A 57 8.45 1.62 -8.84
C VAL A 57 9.13 2.14 -7.58
N GLN A 58 8.47 3.08 -6.91
CA GLN A 58 8.86 3.60 -5.60
C GLN A 58 7.72 3.44 -4.57
N THR A 59 8.02 3.60 -3.30
CA THR A 59 7.04 3.49 -2.21
C THR A 59 6.79 4.82 -1.53
N LEU A 60 5.53 5.10 -1.20
CA LEU A 60 5.16 6.10 -0.22
C LEU A 60 4.73 5.37 1.06
N ILE A 61 5.53 5.45 2.11
CA ILE A 61 5.28 4.76 3.39
C ILE A 61 4.59 5.74 4.33
N LEU A 62 3.31 5.49 4.63
CA LEU A 62 2.53 6.30 5.56
C LEU A 62 2.29 5.52 6.88
N PRO A 63 2.38 6.17 8.04
CA PRO A 63 2.13 5.51 9.32
C PRO A 63 0.68 5.02 9.40
N PHE A 64 0.48 3.79 9.86
CA PHE A 64 -0.87 3.28 10.04
C PHE A 64 -1.60 4.01 11.19
N PRO A 65 -2.81 4.56 10.95
CA PRO A 65 -3.53 5.29 11.98
C PRO A 65 -4.02 4.37 13.10
N SER A 66 -3.93 4.82 14.35
CA SER A 66 -4.49 4.07 15.48
C SER A 66 -6.02 4.00 15.41
N HIS A 67 -6.59 2.86 15.81
CA HIS A 67 -8.03 2.68 15.83
C HIS A 67 -8.43 1.79 17.02
N PRO A 68 -9.46 2.14 17.83
CA PRO A 68 -9.81 1.40 19.06
C PRO A 68 -10.14 -0.09 18.87
N LYS A 69 -10.59 -0.45 17.66
CA LYS A 69 -10.94 -1.83 17.27
C LYS A 69 -9.83 -2.58 16.53
N ILE A 70 -8.61 -2.03 16.48
CA ILE A 70 -7.46 -2.65 15.80
C ILE A 70 -6.33 -2.76 16.83
N PRO A 71 -5.83 -3.98 17.12
CA PRO A 71 -4.70 -4.15 18.02
C PRO A 71 -3.45 -3.42 17.52
N PRO A 72 -2.59 -2.90 18.41
CA PRO A 72 -1.34 -2.26 18.03
C PRO A 72 -0.48 -3.15 17.12
N GLY A 73 0.06 -2.56 16.05
CA GLY A 73 0.91 -3.26 15.09
C GLY A 73 0.18 -4.12 14.06
N VAL A 74 -1.16 -4.18 14.09
CA VAL A 74 -1.96 -4.83 13.05
C VAL A 74 -2.35 -3.82 11.98
N GLU A 75 -1.78 -3.98 10.78
CA GLU A 75 -2.05 -3.09 9.64
C GLU A 75 -2.58 -3.86 8.42
N ASN A 76 -2.93 -5.14 8.59
CA ASN A 76 -3.47 -5.98 7.53
C ASN A 76 -4.69 -6.75 8.05
N VAL A 77 -5.72 -6.89 7.22
CA VAL A 77 -6.95 -7.61 7.55
C VAL A 77 -6.67 -9.06 7.96
N ARG A 78 -5.57 -9.67 7.50
CA ARG A 78 -5.11 -10.99 7.96
C ARG A 78 -5.00 -11.09 9.49
N GLY A 79 -4.61 -10.02 10.17
CA GLY A 79 -4.50 -9.97 11.64
C GLY A 79 -5.81 -9.71 12.37
N LEU A 80 -6.91 -9.43 11.65
CA LEU A 80 -8.22 -9.08 12.23
C LEU A 80 -9.34 -10.05 11.82
N GLY A 81 -9.16 -10.81 10.73
CA GLY A 81 -10.22 -11.60 10.11
C GLY A 81 -11.25 -10.76 9.36
N ILE A 82 -12.26 -11.42 8.78
CA ILE A 82 -13.26 -10.78 7.90
C ILE A 82 -14.02 -9.64 8.61
N ALA A 83 -14.34 -9.82 9.89
CA ALA A 83 -15.03 -8.81 10.69
C ALA A 83 -14.21 -7.50 10.86
N GLY A 84 -12.89 -7.55 10.68
CA GLY A 84 -11.99 -6.40 10.79
C GLY A 84 -11.97 -5.46 9.59
N ASN A 85 -12.65 -5.78 8.49
CA ASN A 85 -12.64 -4.92 7.29
C ASN A 85 -13.20 -3.52 7.59
N TYR A 86 -14.29 -3.44 8.35
CA TYR A 86 -14.92 -2.16 8.65
C TYR A 86 -14.01 -1.25 9.50
N SER A 87 -13.33 -1.80 10.52
CA SER A 87 -12.37 -1.02 11.30
C SER A 87 -11.16 -0.62 10.48
N MET A 88 -10.67 -1.50 9.59
CA MET A 88 -9.56 -1.22 8.68
C MET A 88 -9.87 -0.05 7.75
N ILE A 89 -11.02 -0.07 7.05
CA ILE A 89 -11.45 1.01 6.15
C ILE A 89 -11.55 2.34 6.91
N ASN A 90 -12.14 2.34 8.10
CA ASN A 90 -12.25 3.54 8.93
C ASN A 90 -10.87 4.07 9.37
N ALA A 91 -9.95 3.19 9.77
CA ALA A 91 -8.59 3.59 10.13
C ALA A 91 -7.88 4.27 8.95
N LEU A 92 -7.98 3.70 7.74
CA LEU A 92 -7.34 4.23 6.54
C LEU A 92 -7.86 5.61 6.12
N SER A 93 -9.06 6.04 6.55
CA SER A 93 -9.55 7.41 6.32
C SER A 93 -8.68 8.50 6.95
N LYS A 94 -7.83 8.13 7.91
CA LYS A 94 -6.89 9.02 8.60
C LYS A 94 -5.44 8.80 8.17
N LEU A 95 -5.21 8.10 7.06
CA LEU A 95 -3.86 7.83 6.54
C LEU A 95 -3.27 9.12 5.96
N GLN A 96 -2.36 9.73 6.70
CA GLN A 96 -1.70 10.98 6.31
C GLN A 96 -0.35 11.11 7.02
N ASP A 97 0.56 11.84 6.40
CA ASP A 97 1.69 12.46 7.07
C ASP A 97 1.37 13.92 7.40
N PRO A 98 2.03 14.52 8.40
CA PRO A 98 2.01 15.97 8.56
C PRO A 98 2.44 16.67 7.27
N ILE A 99 1.66 17.64 6.81
CA ILE A 99 1.99 18.44 5.61
C ILE A 99 3.21 19.35 5.88
N ILE A 100 3.39 19.76 7.14
CA ILE A 100 4.48 20.62 7.62
C ILE A 100 5.01 19.99 8.91
N GLN A 101 6.34 19.95 9.06
CA GLN A 101 7.06 19.48 10.24
C GLN A 101 7.34 20.60 11.23
#